data_AF-A0A0N4Y824-F1
#
_entry.id   AF-A0A0N4Y824-F1
#
_cell.length_a   1.000
_cell.length_b   1.000
_cell.length_c   1.000
_cell.angle_alpha   90.00
_cell.angle_beta   90.00
_cell.angle_gamma   90.00
#
_symmetry.space_group_name_H-M   'P 1'
#
loop_
_entity.id
_entity.type
_entity.pdbx_description
1 polymer ?
#
loop_
_entity_poly.entity_id
_entity_poly.type
_entity_poly.pdbx_seq_one_letter_code
_entity_poly.pdbx_strand_id
1 'polypeptide(L)'
;MDDNDITYHRQTKKKSKNSGNSAYYEWFLKEGKQWFRRQYGREYNPDVDDDRHLISMKWREVKDRWDRDMKIRKGKLKGPFKQLRPDEIEYEGPSRAFIPPEDCRPPNFPLPVEHSATKPSKKNKRPARHAYLIEFPRAREKSFEHPTIPVPLSSKVLQFVSVYPYTVALSTVDDLLVYPAEISMVHITLANGLSSRFSKHIKFLPKQFYGSGIPEWDQQNVATNGMHRFAIILY
;
A
#
# COMPACT_ATOMS: atom_id res chain seq x y z
N MET A 1 76.20 -35.08 -6.64
CA MET A 1 75.34 -34.39 -7.61
C MET A 1 73.98 -34.46 -6.98
N ASP A 2 73.59 -33.36 -6.34
CA ASP A 2 72.52 -33.33 -5.35
C ASP A 2 71.23 -32.86 -6.02
N ASP A 3 70.28 -33.77 -6.13
CA ASP A 3 68.94 -33.53 -6.64
C ASP A 3 68.08 -32.88 -5.55
N ASN A 4 67.87 -31.57 -5.67
CA ASN A 4 66.93 -30.81 -4.85
C ASN A 4 65.51 -30.97 -5.40
N ASP A 5 64.73 -31.85 -4.78
CA ASP A 5 63.31 -32.06 -5.08
C ASP A 5 62.46 -30.97 -4.39
N ILE A 6 62.05 -29.96 -5.16
CA ILE A 6 61.24 -28.82 -4.66
C ILE A 6 59.76 -29.20 -4.76
N THR A 7 59.21 -29.74 -3.68
CA THR A 7 57.79 -30.09 -3.56
C THR A 7 56.94 -28.84 -3.34
N TYR A 8 56.29 -28.35 -4.39
CA TYR A 8 55.34 -27.23 -4.30
C TYR A 8 54.04 -27.66 -3.62
N HIS A 9 53.86 -27.32 -2.34
CA HIS A 9 52.57 -27.45 -1.65
C HIS A 9 51.54 -26.47 -2.23
N ARG A 10 50.70 -26.98 -3.14
CA ARG A 10 49.54 -26.27 -3.69
C ARG A 10 48.49 -26.09 -2.60
N GLN A 11 48.50 -24.94 -1.92
CA GLN A 11 47.45 -24.55 -0.98
C GLN A 11 46.11 -24.47 -1.71
N THR A 12 45.23 -25.44 -1.44
CA THR A 12 43.83 -25.39 -1.89
C THR A 12 43.10 -24.34 -1.05
N LYS A 13 43.05 -23.09 -1.56
CA LYS A 13 42.22 -22.04 -0.98
C LYS A 13 40.78 -22.57 -0.93
N LYS A 14 40.32 -22.95 0.27
CA LYS A 14 38.91 -23.27 0.54
C LYS A 14 38.11 -22.04 0.13
N LYS A 15 37.49 -22.08 -1.05
CA LYS A 15 36.50 -21.10 -1.48
C LYS A 15 35.39 -21.15 -0.43
N SER A 16 35.37 -20.19 0.49
CA SER A 16 34.23 -20.06 1.39
C SER A 16 33.01 -19.90 0.50
N LYS A 17 32.07 -20.83 0.62
CA LYS A 17 30.80 -20.84 -0.12
C LYS A 17 29.96 -19.72 0.47
N ASN A 18 30.32 -18.48 0.16
CA ASN A 18 29.54 -17.33 0.54
C ASN A 18 28.35 -17.31 -0.43
N SER A 19 27.30 -18.06 -0.10
CA SER A 19 26.02 -18.06 -0.83
C SER A 19 25.24 -16.77 -0.55
N GLY A 20 25.96 -15.65 -0.51
CA GLY A 20 25.35 -14.33 -0.45
C GLY A 20 24.58 -14.15 -1.74
N ASN A 21 23.27 -13.99 -1.62
CA ASN A 21 22.45 -13.56 -2.74
C ASN A 21 23.12 -12.36 -3.40
N SER A 22 23.27 -12.41 -4.73
CA SER A 22 23.81 -11.29 -5.49
C SER A 22 23.01 -10.03 -5.16
N ALA A 23 23.68 -8.89 -4.99
CA ALA A 23 23.01 -7.61 -4.73
C ALA A 23 21.93 -7.31 -5.79
N TYR A 24 22.19 -7.72 -7.03
CA TYR A 24 21.22 -7.71 -8.12
C TYR A 24 19.97 -8.53 -7.81
N TYR A 25 20.13 -9.76 -7.30
CA TYR A 25 19.01 -10.65 -7.01
C TYR A 25 18.17 -10.13 -5.83
N GLU A 26 18.80 -9.61 -4.78
CA GLU A 26 18.08 -8.96 -3.68
C GLU A 26 17.29 -7.74 -4.14
N TRP A 27 17.89 -6.89 -4.97
CA TRP A 27 17.19 -5.76 -5.58
C TRP A 27 16.04 -6.21 -6.46
N PHE A 28 16.27 -7.20 -7.31
CA PHE A 28 15.28 -7.72 -8.24
C PHE A 28 14.02 -8.24 -7.51
N LEU A 29 14.21 -8.96 -6.41
CA LEU A 29 13.09 -9.45 -5.59
C LEU A 29 12.31 -8.32 -4.90
N LYS A 30 12.99 -7.25 -4.46
CA LYS A 30 12.36 -6.16 -3.70
C LYS A 30 11.69 -5.12 -4.59
N GLU A 31 12.39 -4.66 -5.62
CA GLU A 31 11.97 -3.53 -6.44
C GLU A 31 11.88 -3.89 -7.92
N GLY A 32 12.82 -4.69 -8.44
CA GLY A 32 12.90 -4.98 -9.88
C GLY A 32 11.63 -5.61 -10.45
N LYS A 33 11.08 -6.64 -9.80
CA LYS A 33 9.82 -7.29 -10.24
C LYS A 33 8.63 -6.33 -10.24
N GLN A 34 8.48 -5.53 -9.20
CA GLN A 34 7.37 -4.58 -9.09
C GLN A 34 7.50 -3.46 -10.12
N TRP A 35 8.71 -2.94 -10.31
CA TRP A 35 9.00 -1.94 -11.34
C TRP A 35 8.65 -2.47 -12.73
N PHE A 36 9.04 -3.71 -13.05
CA PHE A 36 8.73 -4.34 -14.33
C PHE A 36 7.22 -4.45 -14.58
N ARG A 37 6.49 -4.96 -13.58
CA ARG A 37 5.03 -5.13 -13.67
C ARG A 37 4.32 -3.79 -13.88
N ARG A 38 4.76 -2.73 -13.18
CA ARG A 38 4.20 -1.39 -13.34
C ARG A 38 4.47 -0.79 -14.72
N GLN A 39 5.67 -1.01 -15.27
CA GLN A 39 6.06 -0.40 -16.52
C GLN A 39 5.48 -1.09 -17.76
N TYR A 40 5.36 -2.42 -17.73
CA TYR A 40 4.97 -3.21 -18.91
C TYR A 40 3.61 -3.91 -18.77
N GLY A 41 2.95 -3.79 -17.62
CA GLY A 41 1.64 -4.41 -17.38
C GLY A 41 1.65 -5.95 -17.37
N ARG A 42 2.82 -6.59 -17.32
CA ARG A 42 3.00 -8.04 -17.34
C ARG A 42 4.06 -8.51 -16.35
N GLU A 43 4.09 -9.81 -16.06
CA GLU A 43 5.14 -10.40 -15.23
C GLU A 43 6.45 -10.57 -16.01
N TYR A 44 7.57 -10.43 -15.32
CA TYR A 44 8.90 -10.68 -15.88
C TYR A 44 9.07 -12.17 -16.19
N ASN A 45 9.50 -12.49 -17.41
CA ASN A 45 9.83 -13.83 -17.83
C ASN A 45 11.36 -13.98 -18.04
N PRO A 46 12.08 -14.79 -17.24
CA PRO A 46 13.53 -14.98 -17.36
C PRO A 46 13.97 -15.67 -18.67
N ASP A 47 13.04 -16.33 -19.36
CA ASP A 47 13.30 -17.02 -20.63
C ASP A 47 13.20 -16.06 -21.83
N VAL A 48 12.69 -14.84 -21.64
CA VAL A 48 12.59 -13.81 -22.68
C VAL A 48 13.80 -12.88 -22.59
N ASP A 49 14.61 -12.84 -23.66
CA ASP A 49 15.83 -12.03 -23.71
C ASP A 49 15.59 -10.53 -23.51
N ASP A 50 14.51 -10.01 -24.08
CA ASP A 50 14.14 -8.61 -23.92
C ASP A 50 13.85 -8.26 -22.46
N ASP A 51 13.13 -9.11 -21.73
CA ASP A 51 12.83 -8.89 -20.31
C ASP A 51 14.13 -8.84 -19.49
N ARG A 52 15.06 -9.76 -19.77
CA ARG A 52 16.40 -9.77 -19.15
C ARG A 52 17.15 -8.48 -19.45
N HIS A 53 17.11 -8.02 -20.69
CA HIS A 53 17.78 -6.80 -21.12
C HIS A 53 17.20 -5.57 -20.42
N LEU A 54 15.88 -5.43 -20.39
CA LEU A 54 15.17 -4.31 -19.77
C LEU A 54 15.45 -4.23 -18.26
N ILE A 55 15.41 -5.37 -17.55
CA ILE A 55 15.77 -5.40 -16.13
C ILE A 55 17.25 -5.10 -15.90
N SER A 56 18.13 -5.60 -16.76
CA SER A 56 19.57 -5.34 -16.65
C SER A 56 19.91 -3.87 -16.93
N MET A 57 19.21 -3.22 -17.88
CA MET A 57 19.28 -1.78 -18.10
C MET A 57 18.83 -1.03 -16.84
N LYS A 58 17.67 -1.40 -16.29
CA LYS A 58 17.17 -0.72 -15.10
C LYS A 58 18.10 -0.86 -13.91
N TRP A 59 18.65 -2.06 -13.70
CA TRP A 59 19.64 -2.31 -12.66
C TRP A 59 20.84 -1.37 -12.78
N ARG A 60 21.39 -1.20 -13.99
CA ARG A 60 22.53 -0.30 -14.22
C ARG A 60 22.25 1.14 -13.77
N GLU A 61 21.04 1.64 -14.01
CA GLU A 61 20.63 2.98 -13.58
C GLU A 61 20.56 3.14 -12.05
N VAL A 62 20.08 2.11 -11.35
CA VAL A 62 19.80 2.20 -9.90
C VAL A 62 20.90 1.63 -9.02
N LYS A 63 21.87 0.91 -9.61
CA LYS A 63 22.93 0.20 -8.90
C LYS A 63 23.67 1.08 -7.90
N ASP A 64 24.13 2.26 -8.32
CA ASP A 64 24.93 3.13 -7.46
C ASP A 64 24.14 3.69 -6.28
N ARG A 65 22.83 3.89 -6.45
CA ARG A 65 21.93 4.26 -5.35
C ARG A 65 21.73 3.08 -4.41
N TRP A 66 21.45 1.90 -4.95
CA TRP A 66 21.24 0.68 -4.16
C TRP A 66 22.47 0.30 -3.34
N ASP A 67 23.67 0.38 -3.94
CA ASP A 67 24.93 0.08 -3.26
C ASP A 67 25.20 1.05 -2.11
N ARG A 68 24.86 2.34 -2.27
CA ARG A 68 24.93 3.33 -1.17
C ARG A 68 23.96 2.97 -0.05
N ASP A 69 22.70 2.67 -0.36
CA ASP A 69 21.70 2.30 0.64
C ASP A 69 22.08 1.02 1.39
N MET A 70 22.63 0.03 0.69
CA MET A 70 23.12 -1.21 1.29
C MET A 70 24.34 -1.01 2.17
N LYS A 71 25.28 -0.12 1.80
CA LYS A 71 26.40 0.28 2.66
C LYS A 71 25.90 0.96 3.93
N ILE A 72 24.91 1.84 3.84
CA ILE A 72 24.31 2.50 5.01
C ILE A 72 23.65 1.47 5.93
N ARG A 73 22.87 0.53 5.39
CA ARG A 73 22.23 -0.54 6.18
C ARG A 73 23.25 -1.45 6.87
N LYS A 74 24.31 -1.87 6.16
CA LYS A 74 25.36 -2.72 6.74
C LYS A 74 26.26 -1.98 7.73
N GLY A 75 26.50 -0.69 7.52
CA GLY A 75 27.26 0.17 8.43
C GLY A 75 26.55 0.41 9.75
N LYS A 76 25.22 0.62 9.72
CA LYS A 76 24.39 0.75 10.94
C LYS A 76 24.38 -0.50 11.83
N LEU A 77 24.70 -1.67 11.28
CA LEU A 77 24.73 -2.94 12.03
C LEU A 77 26.10 -3.26 12.67
N LYS A 78 27.15 -2.48 12.40
CA LYS A 78 28.52 -2.77 12.90
C LYS A 78 29.06 -1.79 13.94
N GLY A 79 28.25 -0.86 14.43
CA GLY A 79 28.61 -0.04 15.60
C GLY A 79 28.11 -0.68 16.91
N PRO A 80 28.80 -0.50 18.05
CA PRO A 80 28.23 -0.83 19.35
C PRO A 80 26.95 0.00 19.51
N PHE A 81 25.83 -0.68 19.72
CA PHE A 81 24.51 -0.06 19.95
C PHE A 81 24.61 0.96 21.10
N LYS A 82 24.86 2.23 20.78
CA LYS A 82 24.46 3.34 21.64
C LYS A 82 22.99 3.57 21.35
N GLN A 83 22.17 3.22 22.32
CA GLN A 83 20.75 3.45 22.39
C GLN A 83 20.49 4.96 22.23
N LEU A 84 20.30 5.42 20.99
CA LEU A 84 19.87 6.79 20.72
C LEU A 84 18.41 6.90 21.13
N ARG A 85 18.12 7.95 21.90
CA ARG A 85 16.77 8.24 22.42
C ARG A 85 15.82 8.51 21.23
N PRO A 86 14.55 8.09 21.31
CA PRO A 86 13.57 8.19 20.22
C PRO A 86 13.17 9.61 19.77
N ASP A 87 13.79 10.68 20.30
CA ASP A 87 13.19 12.02 20.27
C ASP A 87 13.76 12.95 19.18
N GLU A 88 14.66 12.49 18.30
CA GLU A 88 15.33 13.34 17.30
C GLU A 88 15.37 12.73 15.88
N ILE A 89 14.23 12.24 15.37
CA ILE A 89 14.10 11.97 13.93
C ILE A 89 13.11 12.97 13.33
N GLU A 90 13.62 14.14 12.96
CA GLU A 90 12.94 15.03 12.00
C GLU A 90 12.90 14.32 10.64
N TYR A 91 11.69 13.93 10.24
CA TYR A 91 11.41 13.30 8.95
C TYR A 91 11.07 14.38 7.92
N GLU A 92 12.07 14.91 7.22
CA GLU A 92 11.84 15.68 6.00
C GLU A 92 11.63 14.72 4.82
N GLY A 93 10.38 14.32 4.59
CA GLY A 93 9.96 13.60 3.39
C GLY A 93 9.49 14.56 2.30
N PRO A 94 9.91 14.41 1.02
CA PRO A 94 9.40 15.24 -0.06
C PRO A 94 7.94 14.89 -0.36
N SER A 95 7.05 15.87 -0.17
CA SER A 95 5.67 15.85 -0.66
C SER A 95 5.67 15.84 -2.19
N ARG A 96 5.69 14.66 -2.80
CA ARG A 96 5.32 14.49 -4.21
C ARG A 96 3.82 14.28 -4.29
N ALA A 97 3.14 15.21 -4.95
CA ALA A 97 1.74 15.06 -5.34
C ALA A 97 1.56 13.75 -6.11
N PHE A 98 0.60 12.95 -5.68
CA PHE A 98 0.18 11.73 -6.36
C PHE A 98 -0.58 12.14 -7.64
N ILE A 99 0.04 11.90 -8.79
CA ILE A 99 -0.65 11.95 -10.09
C ILE A 99 -1.29 10.56 -10.28
N PRO A 100 -2.62 10.43 -10.35
CA PRO A 100 -3.24 9.15 -10.63
C PRO A 100 -2.79 8.65 -12.01
N PRO A 101 -2.46 7.35 -12.16
CA PRO A 101 -2.05 6.81 -13.44
C PRO A 101 -3.20 6.89 -14.44
N GLU A 102 -2.91 7.34 -15.65
CA GLU A 102 -3.81 7.22 -16.79
C GLU A 102 -4.14 5.74 -17.02
N ASP A 103 -5.45 5.47 -17.06
CA ASP A 103 -6.15 4.27 -17.48
C ASP A 103 -5.25 3.06 -17.86
N CYS A 104 -4.92 2.23 -16.86
CA CYS A 104 -4.11 1.01 -17.04
C CYS A 104 -4.93 -0.19 -17.54
N ARG A 105 -5.90 0.03 -18.44
CA ARG A 105 -6.62 -1.07 -19.10
C ARG A 105 -5.69 -1.76 -20.11
N PRO A 106 -5.53 -3.10 -20.07
CA PRO A 106 -4.76 -3.83 -21.08
C PRO A 106 -5.35 -3.62 -22.49
N PRO A 107 -4.53 -3.62 -23.56
CA PRO A 107 -4.99 -3.33 -24.93
C PRO A 107 -5.89 -4.40 -25.59
N ASN A 108 -6.53 -5.28 -24.82
CA ASN A 108 -7.43 -6.33 -25.30
C ASN A 108 -8.52 -6.71 -24.29
N PHE A 109 -9.04 -5.73 -23.53
CA PHE A 109 -10.24 -5.98 -22.74
C PHE A 109 -11.46 -6.02 -23.67
N PRO A 110 -12.26 -7.11 -23.69
CA PRO A 110 -13.50 -7.11 -24.44
C PRO A 110 -14.41 -6.02 -23.87
N LEU A 111 -14.84 -5.09 -24.74
CA LEU A 111 -15.88 -4.13 -24.39
C LEU A 111 -17.11 -4.89 -23.88
N PRO A 112 -17.88 -4.32 -22.95
CA PRO A 112 -19.13 -4.93 -22.50
C PRO A 112 -19.98 -5.26 -23.72
N VAL A 113 -20.23 -6.55 -23.94
CA VAL A 113 -21.18 -7.00 -24.95
C VAL A 113 -22.52 -6.41 -24.55
N GLU A 114 -23.06 -5.51 -25.37
CA GLU A 114 -24.42 -5.02 -25.22
C GLU A 114 -25.35 -6.24 -25.31
N HIS A 115 -25.78 -6.74 -24.16
CA HIS A 115 -26.80 -7.76 -24.10
C HIS A 115 -28.11 -7.11 -24.56
N SER A 116 -28.43 -7.31 -25.83
CA SER A 116 -29.73 -7.03 -26.43
C SER A 116 -30.84 -7.51 -25.50
N ALA A 117 -31.72 -6.57 -25.14
CA ALA A 117 -32.81 -6.71 -24.20
C ALA A 117 -33.59 -8.03 -24.41
N THR A 118 -33.39 -8.96 -23.48
CA THR A 118 -34.22 -10.15 -23.37
C THR A 118 -35.47 -9.79 -22.59
N LYS A 119 -36.63 -10.15 -23.16
CA LYS A 119 -37.96 -9.82 -22.66
C LYS A 119 -38.14 -10.22 -21.18
N PRO A 120 -38.91 -9.44 -20.39
CA PRO A 120 -39.05 -9.66 -18.95
C PRO A 120 -39.76 -10.99 -18.67
N SER A 121 -38.99 -11.96 -18.14
CA SER A 121 -39.52 -13.20 -17.57
C SER A 121 -40.01 -12.96 -16.13
N LYS A 122 -41.09 -13.67 -15.78
CA LYS A 122 -41.92 -13.48 -14.59
C LYS A 122 -41.14 -13.58 -13.27
N LYS A 123 -41.28 -12.51 -12.47
CA LYS A 123 -41.23 -12.42 -10.99
C LYS A 123 -40.32 -13.45 -10.28
N ASN A 124 -39.02 -13.15 -10.21
CA ASN A 124 -38.19 -13.59 -9.07
C ASN A 124 -38.00 -12.41 -8.12
N LYS A 125 -38.59 -12.54 -6.92
CA LYS A 125 -38.41 -11.65 -5.78
C LYS A 125 -36.93 -11.66 -5.39
N ARG A 126 -36.16 -10.67 -5.82
CA ARG A 126 -34.77 -10.48 -5.35
C ARG A 126 -34.82 -10.07 -3.86
N PRO A 127 -34.01 -10.68 -2.99
CA PRO A 127 -33.89 -10.22 -1.61
C PRO A 127 -33.26 -8.82 -1.59
N ALA A 128 -33.81 -7.95 -0.76
CA ALA A 128 -33.36 -6.56 -0.61
C ALA A 128 -31.88 -6.51 -0.22
N ARG A 129 -31.05 -5.94 -1.10
CA ARG A 129 -29.65 -5.61 -0.80
C ARG A 129 -29.64 -4.57 0.31
N HIS A 130 -29.22 -4.98 1.51
CA HIS A 130 -29.00 -4.08 2.64
C HIS A 130 -27.72 -3.29 2.38
N ALA A 131 -27.84 -2.12 1.74
CA ALA A 131 -26.80 -1.11 1.81
C ALA A 131 -26.87 -0.49 3.20
N TYR A 132 -25.81 -0.66 4.00
CA TYR A 132 -25.69 0.03 5.28
C TYR A 132 -25.33 1.49 4.98
N LEU A 133 -26.34 2.33 4.80
CA LEU A 133 -26.15 3.77 4.83
C LEU A 133 -25.84 4.12 6.29
N ILE A 134 -24.59 4.46 6.58
CA ILE A 134 -24.21 5.04 7.87
C ILE A 134 -24.71 6.48 7.85
N GLU A 135 -25.96 6.68 8.24
CA GLU A 135 -26.49 8.03 8.47
C GLU A 135 -25.87 8.58 9.75
N PHE A 136 -24.95 9.53 9.59
CA PHE A 136 -24.52 10.36 10.72
C PHE A 136 -25.68 11.28 11.09
N PRO A 137 -26.05 11.39 12.37
CA PRO A 137 -27.10 12.31 12.78
C PRO A 137 -26.71 13.73 12.37
N ARG A 138 -27.35 14.24 11.32
CA ARG A 138 -27.24 15.64 10.91
C ARG A 138 -27.79 16.46 12.05
N ALA A 139 -26.92 17.21 12.72
CA ALA A 139 -27.35 18.22 13.67
C ALA A 139 -28.31 19.16 12.93
N ARG A 140 -29.59 19.17 13.34
CA ARG A 140 -30.59 20.12 12.83
C ARG A 140 -30.15 21.51 13.29
N GLU A 141 -29.57 22.28 12.37
CA GLU A 141 -29.32 23.71 12.56
C GLU A 141 -30.67 24.40 12.72
N LYS A 142 -31.05 24.71 13.96
CA LYS A 142 -32.09 25.69 14.24
C LYS A 142 -31.42 27.06 14.12
N SER A 143 -31.82 27.84 13.14
CA SER A 143 -31.42 29.23 12.98
C SER A 143 -31.99 30.06 14.13
N PHE A 144 -31.21 30.18 15.20
CA PHE A 144 -31.46 31.11 16.29
C PHE A 144 -30.42 32.23 16.16
N GLU A 145 -30.88 33.41 15.74
CA GLU A 145 -30.04 34.62 15.66
C GLU A 145 -29.80 35.14 17.09
N HIS A 146 -28.79 34.58 17.75
CA HIS A 146 -28.21 35.21 18.94
C HIS A 146 -26.96 36.01 18.54
N PRO A 147 -26.70 37.15 19.20
CA PRO A 147 -25.48 37.93 18.99
C PRO A 147 -24.27 37.05 19.30
N THR A 148 -23.54 36.69 18.23
CA THR A 148 -22.41 35.75 18.29
C THR A 148 -21.22 36.44 18.93
N ILE A 149 -21.08 36.30 20.26
CA ILE A 149 -19.81 36.56 20.92
C ILE A 149 -18.76 35.65 20.23
N PRO A 150 -17.64 36.19 19.73
CA PRO A 150 -16.65 35.39 19.02
C PRO A 150 -16.12 34.30 19.94
N VAL A 151 -16.47 33.06 19.65
CA VAL A 151 -16.01 31.89 20.38
C VAL A 151 -14.50 31.76 20.11
N PRO A 152 -13.64 31.77 21.15
CA PRO A 152 -12.20 31.71 20.96
C PRO A 152 -11.81 30.41 20.28
N LEU A 153 -10.87 30.48 19.33
CA LEU A 153 -10.41 29.33 18.53
C LEU A 153 -9.98 28.15 19.41
N SER A 154 -9.48 28.43 20.61
CA SER A 154 -9.04 27.43 21.57
C SER A 154 -10.15 26.49 22.06
N SER A 155 -11.39 26.95 22.01
CA SER A 155 -12.58 26.20 22.44
C SER A 155 -13.30 25.47 21.30
N LYS A 156 -12.88 25.67 20.04
CA LYS A 156 -13.46 24.94 18.90
C LYS A 156 -13.03 23.47 18.93
N VAL A 157 -13.99 22.58 18.69
CA VAL A 157 -13.75 21.13 18.57
C VAL A 157 -13.33 20.82 17.13
N LEU A 158 -12.12 20.30 16.96
CA LEU A 158 -11.59 19.74 15.72
C LEU A 158 -11.92 18.24 15.68
N GLN A 159 -12.46 17.77 14.56
CA GLN A 159 -12.85 16.37 14.37
C GLN A 159 -11.95 15.69 13.34
N PHE A 160 -11.27 14.63 13.75
CA PHE A 160 -10.41 13.84 12.89
C PHE A 160 -11.07 12.48 12.65
N VAL A 161 -11.12 12.02 11.40
CA VAL A 161 -11.72 10.73 11.04
C VAL A 161 -10.70 9.88 10.31
N SER A 162 -10.30 8.75 10.89
CA SER A 162 -9.49 7.75 10.19
C SER A 162 -10.35 6.58 9.74
N VAL A 163 -10.16 6.17 8.49
CA VAL A 163 -10.82 5.02 7.89
C VAL A 163 -9.73 4.05 7.49
N TYR A 164 -9.81 2.83 8.03
CA TYR A 164 -8.89 1.76 7.72
C TYR A 164 -9.58 0.81 6.75
N PRO A 165 -9.23 0.84 5.46
CA PRO A 165 -9.88 0.00 4.47
C PRO A 165 -9.39 -1.44 4.57
N TYR A 166 -10.32 -2.35 4.31
CA TYR A 166 -10.09 -3.75 4.02
C TYR A 166 -9.60 -3.92 2.57
N THR A 167 -10.29 -3.30 1.61
CA THR A 167 -9.91 -3.29 0.20
C THR A 167 -10.39 -1.99 -0.46
N VAL A 168 -9.75 -1.65 -1.57
CA VAL A 168 -10.12 -0.51 -2.42
C VAL A 168 -10.30 -1.06 -3.84
N ALA A 169 -11.45 -0.80 -4.45
CA ALA A 169 -11.78 -1.28 -5.79
C ALA A 169 -12.22 -0.11 -6.67
N LEU A 170 -11.98 -0.22 -7.98
CA LEU A 170 -12.58 0.69 -8.95
C LEU A 170 -14.03 0.27 -9.22
N SER A 171 -14.92 1.25 -9.22
CA SER A 171 -16.32 1.13 -9.60
C SER A 171 -16.45 1.04 -11.13
N THR A 172 -17.61 0.58 -11.61
CA THR A 172 -17.92 0.58 -13.06
C THR A 172 -18.10 2.00 -13.64
N VAL A 173 -18.13 3.01 -12.79
CA VAL A 173 -18.21 4.44 -13.15
C VAL A 173 -16.89 5.18 -12.86
N ASP A 174 -15.77 4.44 -12.78
CA ASP A 174 -14.42 4.97 -12.51
C ASP A 174 -14.23 5.66 -11.14
N ASP A 175 -15.17 5.49 -10.21
CA ASP A 175 -15.03 5.90 -8.80
C ASP A 175 -14.20 4.91 -7.98
N LEU A 176 -13.55 5.37 -6.90
CA LEU A 176 -12.91 4.51 -5.91
C LEU A 176 -13.90 4.07 -4.82
N LEU A 177 -14.14 2.77 -4.71
CA LEU A 177 -14.91 2.14 -3.65
C LEU A 177 -13.98 1.68 -2.53
N VAL A 178 -14.14 2.28 -1.36
CA VAL A 178 -13.36 1.95 -0.16
C VAL A 178 -14.23 1.12 0.79
N TYR A 179 -13.80 -0.10 1.12
CA TYR A 179 -14.51 -0.98 2.04
C TYR A 179 -13.86 -0.92 3.42
N PRO A 180 -14.44 -0.24 4.42
CA PRO A 180 -13.76 -0.03 5.69
C PRO A 180 -13.76 -1.29 6.57
N ALA A 181 -12.60 -1.62 7.13
CA ALA A 181 -12.41 -2.61 8.18
C ALA A 181 -12.56 -1.99 9.58
N GLU A 182 -12.12 -0.74 9.74
CA GLU A 182 -12.26 0.02 10.98
C GLU A 182 -12.51 1.49 10.63
N ILE A 183 -13.32 2.15 11.45
CA ILE A 183 -13.45 3.60 11.47
C ILE A 183 -13.11 4.11 12.87
N SER A 184 -12.29 5.15 12.93
CA SER A 184 -12.00 5.85 14.17
C SER A 184 -12.23 7.35 14.02
N MET A 185 -12.68 7.97 15.09
CA MET A 185 -13.03 9.37 15.15
C MET A 185 -12.47 9.95 16.44
N VAL A 186 -11.85 11.11 16.33
CA VAL A 186 -11.19 11.78 17.45
C VAL A 186 -11.61 13.24 17.47
N HIS A 187 -12.03 13.72 18.64
CA HIS A 187 -12.31 15.13 18.86
C HIS A 187 -11.19 15.75 19.69
N ILE A 188 -10.67 16.89 19.25
CA ILE A 188 -9.57 17.62 19.90
C ILE A 188 -9.97 19.10 20.02
N THR A 189 -9.73 19.73 21.16
CA THR A 189 -9.74 21.20 21.28
C THR A 189 -8.32 21.68 21.55
N LEU A 190 -7.96 22.91 21.14
CA LEU A 190 -6.61 23.42 21.44
C LEU A 190 -6.44 23.68 22.95
N ALA A 191 -7.51 24.06 23.65
CA ALA A 191 -7.47 24.31 25.08
C ALA A 191 -7.26 23.03 25.92
N ASN A 192 -7.95 21.94 25.57
CA ASN A 192 -8.02 20.73 26.41
C ASN A 192 -7.34 19.51 25.78
N GLY A 193 -6.84 19.62 24.55
CA GLY A 193 -6.32 18.48 23.80
C GLY A 193 -7.43 17.49 23.44
N LEU A 194 -7.17 16.20 23.62
CA LEU A 194 -8.09 15.11 23.26
C LEU A 194 -9.35 15.12 24.14
N SER A 195 -10.51 15.42 23.56
CA SER A 195 -11.79 15.49 24.29
C SER A 195 -12.58 14.19 24.23
N SER A 196 -12.59 13.50 23.09
CA SER A 196 -13.23 12.19 22.96
C SER A 196 -12.65 11.37 21.80
N ARG A 197 -12.81 10.05 21.90
CA ARG A 197 -12.38 9.08 20.89
C ARG A 197 -13.46 8.02 20.71
N PHE A 198 -13.73 7.69 19.46
CA PHE A 198 -14.58 6.57 19.05
C PHE A 198 -13.78 5.70 18.09
N SER A 199 -13.82 4.38 18.24
CA SER A 199 -13.34 3.44 17.23
C SER A 199 -14.31 2.28 17.15
N LYS A 200 -14.58 1.83 15.93
CA LYS A 200 -15.42 0.67 15.66
C LYS A 200 -14.85 -0.16 14.53
N HIS A 201 -14.59 -1.42 14.83
CA HIS A 201 -14.35 -2.42 13.80
C HIS A 201 -15.66 -2.71 13.06
N ILE A 202 -15.58 -2.70 11.75
CA ILE A 202 -16.67 -3.03 10.85
C ILE A 202 -16.42 -4.46 10.38
N LYS A 203 -17.32 -5.38 10.77
CA LYS A 203 -17.27 -6.76 10.30
C LYS A 203 -17.70 -6.81 8.85
N PHE A 204 -16.74 -6.63 7.94
CA PHE A 204 -16.96 -6.89 6.53
C PHE A 204 -17.08 -8.40 6.33
N LEU A 205 -18.16 -8.84 5.68
CA LEU A 205 -18.39 -10.24 5.32
C LEU A 205 -18.27 -10.38 3.81
N PRO A 206 -17.06 -10.68 3.28
CA PRO A 206 -16.82 -10.67 1.84
C PRO A 206 -17.77 -11.60 1.07
N LYS A 207 -18.18 -12.72 1.67
CA LYS A 207 -19.15 -13.65 1.08
C LYS A 207 -20.50 -13.01 0.77
N GLN A 208 -20.99 -12.10 1.63
CA GLN A 208 -22.24 -11.39 1.40
C GLN A 208 -22.10 -10.35 0.29
N PHE A 209 -20.89 -9.82 0.10
CA PHE A 209 -20.62 -8.79 -0.88
C PHE A 209 -20.36 -9.36 -2.28
N TYR A 210 -19.44 -10.31 -2.39
CA TYR A 210 -19.04 -10.93 -3.65
C TYR A 210 -20.00 -12.04 -4.10
N GLY A 211 -20.90 -12.50 -3.24
CA GLY A 211 -21.88 -13.54 -3.53
C GLY A 211 -21.26 -14.93 -3.60
N SER A 212 -20.56 -15.25 -4.69
CA SER A 212 -19.98 -16.58 -4.96
C SER A 212 -18.62 -16.84 -4.31
N GLY A 213 -18.06 -15.86 -3.60
CA GLY A 213 -16.75 -15.96 -2.94
C GLY A 213 -15.85 -14.78 -3.26
N ILE A 214 -14.78 -14.61 -2.48
CA ILE A 214 -13.79 -13.55 -2.70
C ILE A 214 -13.05 -13.86 -4.02
N PRO A 215 -13.02 -12.93 -4.99
CA PRO A 215 -12.25 -13.12 -6.21
C PRO A 215 -10.79 -13.42 -5.88
N GLU A 216 -10.14 -14.31 -6.62
CA GLU A 216 -8.76 -14.74 -6.36
C GLU A 216 -7.77 -13.56 -6.28
N TRP A 217 -7.99 -12.53 -7.11
CA TRP A 217 -7.21 -11.29 -7.09
C TRP A 217 -7.33 -10.50 -5.79
N ASP A 218 -8.45 -10.63 -5.05
CA ASP A 218 -8.68 -9.92 -3.80
C ASP A 218 -8.31 -10.80 -2.58
N GLN A 219 -8.19 -12.12 -2.74
CA GLN A 219 -7.83 -13.02 -1.63
C GLN A 219 -6.47 -12.66 -1.01
N GLN A 220 -5.50 -12.24 -1.83
CA GLN A 220 -4.17 -11.84 -1.36
C GLN A 220 -4.20 -10.44 -0.72
N ASN A 221 -5.01 -9.52 -1.23
CA ASN A 221 -5.22 -8.18 -0.66
C ASN A 221 -5.92 -8.27 0.69
N VAL A 222 -6.95 -9.10 0.82
CA VAL A 222 -7.61 -9.45 2.08
C VAL A 222 -6.61 -9.93 3.13
N ALA A 223 -5.64 -10.77 2.74
CA ALA A 223 -4.62 -11.26 3.65
C ALA A 223 -3.56 -10.19 4.01
N THR A 224 -3.32 -9.21 3.14
CA THR A 224 -2.19 -8.26 3.25
C THR A 224 -2.60 -6.88 3.79
N ASN A 225 -3.83 -6.43 3.52
CA ASN A 225 -4.30 -5.06 3.78
C ASN A 225 -4.56 -4.73 5.25
N GLY A 226 -4.31 -5.66 6.18
CA GLY A 226 -4.24 -5.35 7.61
C GLY A 226 -3.13 -4.35 7.99
N MET A 227 -2.27 -3.90 7.06
CA MET A 227 -1.11 -3.05 7.36
C MET A 227 -1.17 -1.61 6.81
N HIS A 228 -2.09 -1.24 5.92
CA HIS A 228 -2.12 0.10 5.33
C HIS A 228 -3.12 1.04 6.05
N ARG A 229 -2.65 2.24 6.44
CA ARG A 229 -3.41 3.21 7.23
C ARG A 229 -3.70 4.45 6.39
N PHE A 230 -4.96 4.89 6.37
CA PHE A 230 -5.37 6.16 5.77
C PHE A 230 -5.97 7.06 6.86
N ALA A 231 -5.61 8.35 6.83
CA ALA A 231 -6.18 9.36 7.71
C ALA A 231 -6.87 10.42 6.85
N ILE A 232 -8.13 10.72 7.13
CA ILE A 232 -8.87 11.79 6.46
C ILE A 232 -9.07 12.90 7.49
N ILE A 233 -8.54 14.08 7.19
CA ILE A 233 -8.75 15.26 8.04
C ILE A 233 -9.97 15.97 7.47
N LEU A 234 -11.06 16.04 8.24
CA LEU A 234 -12.25 16.81 7.92
C LEU A 234 -12.19 18.10 8.76
N TYR A 235 -12.33 19.26 8.12
CA TYR A 235 -12.34 20.58 8.78
C TYR A 235 -13.75 21.14 8.85
#